data_AF-A0A6B3FMX5-F1
#
_entry.id   AF-A0A6B3FMX5-F1
#
_cell.length_a   1.000
_cell.length_b   1.000
_cell.length_c   1.000
_cell.angle_alpha   90.00
_cell.angle_beta   90.00
_cell.angle_gamma   90.00
#
_symmetry.space_group_name_H-M   'P 1'
#
loop_
_entity.id
_entity.type
_entity.pdbx_description
1 polymer ?
#
loop_
_entity_poly.entity_id
_entity_poly.type
_entity_poly.pdbx_seq_one_letter_code
_entity_poly.pdbx_strand_id
1 'polypeptide(L)'
;MRLTPIRERNPVAVAVVGLLVLALVGLTAWRADSLPFVDNGTSYSADFTESAGLDDGDEVRIAGVKVGEVTGVFLDGAKVRVDFRVEDAWIGDSSTVGIAIKTLLGE
;
A
#
# COMPACT_ATOMS: atom_id res chain seq x y z
N MET A 1 21.47 34.94 -2.99
CA MET A 1 21.19 34.58 -1.58
C MET A 1 22.50 34.26 -0.90
N ARG A 2 22.87 35.02 0.14
CA ARG A 2 24.12 34.82 0.89
C ARG A 2 23.82 33.79 2.00
N LEU A 3 24.26 32.55 1.81
CA LEU A 3 24.07 31.49 2.81
C LEU A 3 24.98 31.79 4.00
N THR A 4 24.38 32.09 5.16
CA THR A 4 25.11 32.20 6.44
C THR A 4 25.88 30.92 6.73
N PRO A 5 27.18 30.98 7.08
CA PRO A 5 27.98 29.82 7.44
C PRO A 5 27.36 29.01 8.59
N ILE A 6 27.42 27.68 8.50
CA ILE A 6 26.86 26.76 9.53
C ILE A 6 27.48 27.01 10.92
N ARG A 7 28.72 27.51 10.98
CA ARG A 7 29.43 27.90 12.23
C ARG A 7 28.82 29.08 12.99
N GLU A 8 28.06 29.95 12.31
CA GLU A 8 27.36 31.08 12.96
C GLU A 8 25.96 30.70 13.43
N ARG A 9 25.46 29.52 13.07
CA ARG A 9 24.14 29.03 13.48
C ARG A 9 24.24 28.27 14.79
N ASN A 10 23.20 28.40 15.61
CA ASN A 10 23.10 27.67 16.87
C ASN A 10 23.23 26.15 16.60
N PRO A 11 24.26 25.46 17.15
CA PRO A 11 24.53 24.06 16.87
C PRO A 11 23.36 23.15 17.28
N VAL A 12 22.61 23.53 18.31
CA VAL A 12 21.39 22.80 18.73
C VAL A 12 20.32 22.89 17.65
N ALA A 13 20.13 24.06 17.03
CA ALA A 13 19.15 24.23 15.96
C ALA A 13 19.52 23.40 14.71
N VAL A 14 20.82 23.36 14.37
CA VAL A 14 21.31 22.53 13.25
C VAL A 14 21.09 21.04 13.53
N ALA A 15 21.36 20.59 14.76
CA ALA A 15 21.13 19.19 15.16
C ALA A 15 19.64 18.81 15.11
N VAL A 16 18.75 19.67 15.61
CA VAL A 16 17.30 19.45 15.58
C VAL A 16 16.79 19.37 14.13
N VAL A 17 17.22 20.30 13.27
CA VAL A 17 16.84 20.28 11.84
C VAL A 17 17.36 19.02 11.16
N GLY A 18 18.61 18.62 11.42
CA GLY A 18 19.19 17.39 10.88
C GLY A 18 18.41 16.14 11.31
N LEU A 19 18.07 16.04 12.59
CA LEU A 19 17.24 14.95 13.13
C LEU A 19 15.85 14.93 12.50
N LEU A 20 15.21 16.09 12.37
CA LEU A 20 13.90 16.19 11.72
C LEU A 20 13.95 15.72 10.27
N VAL A 21 14.97 16.11 9.50
CA VAL A 21 15.14 15.66 8.12
C VAL A 21 15.35 14.15 8.05
N LEU A 22 16.21 13.58 8.90
CA LEU A 22 16.44 12.13 8.95
C LEU A 22 15.17 11.37 9.32
N ALA A 23 14.41 11.85 10.32
CA ALA A 23 13.15 11.26 10.71
C ALA A 23 12.13 11.30 9.56
N LEU A 24 12.02 12.43 8.86
CA LEU A 24 11.13 12.59 7.71
C LEU A 24 11.49 11.61 6.59
N VAL A 25 12.78 11.52 6.25
CA VAL A 25 13.29 10.58 5.23
C VAL A 25 12.99 9.14 5.63
N GLY A 26 13.27 8.76 6.88
CA GLY A 26 12.99 7.41 7.39
C GLY A 26 11.50 7.07 7.34
N LEU A 27 10.63 8.03 7.70
CA LEU A 27 9.19 7.83 7.69
C LEU A 27 8.63 7.73 6.27
N THR A 28 9.17 8.50 5.31
CA THR A 28 8.82 8.35 3.89
C THR A 28 9.32 7.05 3.29
N ALA A 29 10.52 6.59 3.66
CA ALA A 29 11.08 5.32 3.18
C ALA A 29 10.27 4.12 3.71
N TRP A 30 9.81 4.18 4.96
CA TRP A 30 8.94 3.15 5.53
C TRP A 30 7.57 3.05 4.83
N ARG A 31 7.08 4.17 4.28
CA ARG A 31 5.83 4.23 3.50
C ARG A 31 6.06 4.25 1.98
N ALA A 32 7.22 3.78 1.51
CA ALA A 32 7.59 3.85 0.11
C ALA A 32 6.55 3.18 -0.80
N ASP A 33 5.97 2.05 -0.39
CA ASP A 33 4.94 1.30 -1.12
C ASP A 33 3.58 2.04 -1.24
N SER A 34 3.41 3.17 -0.54
CA SER A 34 2.19 4.01 -0.61
C SER A 34 2.42 5.33 -1.36
N LEU A 35 3.61 5.54 -1.93
CA LEU A 35 3.95 6.79 -2.58
C LEU A 35 3.29 6.89 -3.96
N PRO A 36 2.58 8.00 -4.26
CA PRO A 36 1.85 8.19 -5.53
C PRO A 36 2.76 8.33 -6.77
N PHE A 37 4.09 8.31 -6.58
CA PHE A 37 5.08 8.44 -7.65
C PHE A 37 5.78 7.11 -7.98
N VAL A 38 5.56 6.07 -7.19
CA VAL A 38 6.02 4.71 -7.49
C VAL A 38 4.88 4.03 -8.24
N ASP A 39 5.18 3.50 -9.42
CA ASP A 39 4.20 2.83 -10.28
C ASP A 39 3.73 1.56 -9.58
N ASN A 40 2.63 1.68 -8.83
CA ASN A 40 2.16 0.67 -7.89
C ASN A 40 1.13 -0.25 -8.57
N GLY A 41 1.31 -0.57 -9.84
CA GLY A 41 0.37 -1.42 -10.58
C GLY A 41 -1.01 -0.81 -10.83
N THR A 42 -1.90 -1.63 -11.38
CA THR A 42 -3.29 -1.28 -11.68
C THR A 42 -4.19 -1.61 -10.49
N SER A 43 -5.01 -0.64 -10.07
CA SER A 43 -6.00 -0.85 -9.01
C SER A 43 -7.33 -1.34 -9.61
N TYR A 44 -7.90 -2.35 -8.99
CA TYR A 44 -9.19 -2.96 -9.34
C TYR A 44 -10.10 -2.97 -8.11
N SER A 45 -11.40 -3.06 -8.36
CA SER A 45 -12.42 -3.15 -7.31
C SER A 45 -13.41 -4.25 -7.66
N ALA A 46 -13.81 -5.03 -6.66
CA ALA A 46 -14.77 -6.11 -6.80
C ALA A 46 -15.79 -6.11 -5.65
N ASP A 47 -17.06 -6.32 -6.00
CA ASP A 47 -18.15 -6.42 -5.04
C ASP A 47 -18.38 -7.90 -4.67
N PHE A 48 -18.31 -8.21 -3.38
CA PHE A 48 -18.62 -9.51 -2.79
C PHE A 48 -19.84 -9.43 -1.88
N THR A 49 -20.47 -10.57 -1.61
CA THR A 49 -21.58 -10.67 -0.65
C THR A 49 -21.08 -10.63 0.80
N GLU A 50 -19.85 -11.10 1.04
CA GLU A 50 -19.18 -11.10 2.34
C GLU A 50 -17.66 -10.91 2.17
N SER A 51 -16.97 -10.49 3.24
CA SER A 51 -15.50 -10.39 3.23
C SER A 51 -14.80 -11.73 3.46
N ALA A 52 -15.51 -12.74 3.99
CA ALA A 52 -14.95 -14.06 4.33
C ALA A 52 -13.65 -14.01 5.17
N GLY A 53 -13.47 -12.95 5.97
CA GLY A 53 -12.26 -12.74 6.78
C GLY A 53 -11.08 -12.09 6.06
N LEU A 54 -11.29 -11.54 4.86
CA LEU A 54 -10.29 -10.80 4.11
C LEU A 54 -9.92 -9.49 4.82
N ASP A 55 -8.63 -9.20 4.89
CA ASP A 55 -8.04 -8.01 5.51
C ASP A 55 -7.10 -7.26 4.53
N ASP A 56 -6.78 -6.01 4.88
CA ASP A 56 -5.83 -5.20 4.13
C ASP A 56 -4.43 -5.85 4.15
N GLY A 57 -3.82 -5.99 2.99
CA GLY A 57 -2.52 -6.66 2.80
C GLY A 57 -2.61 -8.13 2.36
N ASP A 58 -3.81 -8.70 2.27
CA ASP A 58 -4.00 -10.08 1.81
C ASP A 58 -3.54 -10.28 0.35
N GLU A 59 -3.03 -11.47 0.03
CA GLU A 59 -2.40 -11.74 -1.26
C GLU A 59 -3.41 -11.93 -2.39
N VAL A 60 -3.25 -11.18 -3.48
CA VAL A 60 -4.01 -11.39 -4.71
C VAL A 60 -3.26 -12.36 -5.61
N ARG A 61 -3.97 -13.38 -6.11
CA ARG A 61 -3.39 -14.45 -6.93
C ARG A 61 -4.12 -14.66 -8.24
N ILE A 62 -3.36 -14.81 -9.32
CA ILE A 62 -3.86 -15.25 -10.63
C ILE A 62 -3.27 -16.63 -10.90
N ALA A 63 -4.13 -17.63 -11.12
CA ALA A 63 -3.73 -19.02 -11.32
C ALA A 63 -2.74 -19.55 -10.25
N GLY A 64 -2.88 -19.08 -9.00
CA GLY A 64 -2.04 -19.46 -7.86
C GLY A 64 -0.77 -18.63 -7.66
N VAL A 65 -0.39 -17.79 -8.62
CA VAL A 65 0.79 -16.91 -8.54
C VAL A 65 0.39 -15.59 -7.88
N LYS A 66 1.17 -15.13 -6.89
CA LYS A 66 0.98 -13.81 -6.27
C LYS A 66 1.28 -12.72 -7.30
N VAL A 67 0.32 -11.81 -7.49
CA VAL A 67 0.43 -10.70 -8.45
C VAL A 67 0.15 -9.34 -7.83
N GLY A 68 -0.19 -9.31 -6.54
CA GLY A 68 -0.41 -8.09 -5.79
C GLY A 68 -1.07 -8.34 -4.44
N GLU A 69 -1.80 -7.33 -3.96
CA GLU A 69 -2.32 -7.27 -2.58
C GLU A 69 -3.67 -6.55 -2.50
N VAL A 70 -4.45 -6.89 -1.47
CA VAL A 70 -5.66 -6.17 -1.09
C VAL A 70 -5.26 -4.84 -0.44
N THR A 71 -5.86 -3.77 -0.92
CA THR A 71 -5.58 -2.40 -0.45
C THR A 71 -6.67 -1.83 0.45
N GLY A 72 -7.84 -2.47 0.49
CA GLY A 72 -8.99 -1.99 1.24
C GLY A 72 -10.15 -2.96 1.22
N VAL A 73 -10.79 -3.16 2.37
CA VAL A 73 -12.08 -3.86 2.50
C VAL A 73 -13.12 -2.93 3.10
N PHE A 74 -14.17 -2.62 2.33
CA PHE A 74 -15.19 -1.64 2.70
C PHE A 74 -16.59 -2.25 2.63
N LEU A 75 -17.43 -1.93 3.62
CA LEU A 75 -18.85 -2.24 3.55
C LEU A 75 -19.57 -1.17 2.71
N ASP A 76 -20.17 -1.57 1.58
CA ASP A 76 -21.00 -0.72 0.71
C ASP A 76 -22.45 -1.23 0.71
N GLY A 77 -23.24 -0.72 1.67
CA GLY A 77 -24.62 -1.11 1.86
C GLY A 77 -24.77 -2.58 2.27
N ALA A 78 -25.31 -3.39 1.37
CA ALA A 78 -25.52 -4.84 1.57
C ALA A 78 -24.43 -5.70 0.91
N LYS A 79 -23.36 -5.09 0.44
CA LYS A 79 -22.22 -5.74 -0.21
C LYS A 79 -20.91 -5.30 0.43
N VAL A 80 -19.87 -6.07 0.22
CA VAL A 80 -18.50 -5.73 0.58
C VAL A 80 -17.75 -5.38 -0.69
N ARG A 81 -17.26 -4.15 -0.79
CA ARG A 81 -16.33 -3.72 -1.82
C ARG A 81 -14.91 -4.05 -1.37
N VAL A 82 -14.19 -4.78 -2.20
CA VAL A 82 -12.78 -5.09 -2.00
C VAL A 82 -11.96 -4.40 -3.08
N ASP A 83 -11.06 -3.53 -2.65
CA ASP A 83 -10.12 -2.83 -3.52
C ASP A 83 -8.77 -3.52 -3.45
N PHE A 84 -8.19 -3.83 -4.60
CA PHE A 84 -6.95 -4.57 -4.69
C PHE A 84 -6.08 -4.09 -5.84
N ARG A 85 -4.79 -4.34 -5.73
CA ARG A 85 -3.76 -3.85 -6.64
C ARG A 85 -3.06 -5.02 -7.31
N VAL A 86 -2.73 -4.84 -8.59
CA VAL A 86 -2.04 -5.85 -9.40
C VAL A 86 -0.92 -5.18 -10.19
N GLU A 87 0.31 -5.66 -10.06
CA GLU A 87 1.49 -5.00 -10.63
C GLU A 87 1.78 -5.47 -12.07
N ASP A 88 2.01 -6.77 -12.27
CA ASP A 88 2.51 -7.32 -13.54
C ASP A 88 1.45 -8.12 -14.34
N ALA A 89 0.17 -7.83 -14.14
CA ALA A 89 -0.89 -8.53 -14.85
C ALA A 89 -2.10 -7.66 -15.19
N TRP A 90 -2.67 -7.91 -16.37
CA TRP A 90 -3.93 -7.33 -16.81
C TRP A 90 -5.08 -8.31 -16.56
N ILE A 91 -6.16 -7.81 -15.96
CA ILE A 91 -7.39 -8.57 -15.72
C ILE A 91 -8.45 -8.06 -16.70
N GLY A 92 -9.05 -8.96 -17.48
CA GLY A 92 -10.10 -8.62 -18.42
C GLY A 92 -11.49 -8.65 -17.81
N ASP A 93 -12.46 -8.02 -18.48
CA ASP A 93 -13.83 -7.88 -17.97
C ASP A 93 -14.58 -9.21 -17.83
N SER A 94 -14.15 -10.25 -18.54
CA SER A 94 -14.72 -11.61 -18.47
C SER A 94 -14.13 -12.46 -17.33
N SER A 95 -13.17 -11.92 -16.57
CA SER A 95 -12.56 -12.63 -15.45
C SER A 95 -13.50 -12.72 -14.25
N THR A 96 -13.36 -13.78 -13.46
CA THR A 96 -14.07 -13.96 -12.20
C THR A 96 -13.07 -13.97 -11.06
N VAL A 97 -13.41 -13.29 -9.98
CA VAL A 97 -12.63 -13.25 -8.74
C VAL A 97 -13.39 -13.99 -7.64
N GLY A 98 -12.67 -14.67 -6.77
CA GLY A 98 -13.21 -15.37 -5.62
C GLY A 98 -12.26 -15.28 -4.44
N ILE A 99 -12.82 -15.32 -3.23
CA ILE A 99 -12.05 -15.36 -1.99
C ILE A 99 -11.86 -16.83 -1.61
N ALA A 100 -10.62 -17.21 -1.28
CA ALA A 100 -10.27 -18.56 -0.88
C ALA A 100 -9.23 -18.55 0.23
N ILE A 101 -9.33 -19.52 1.14
CA ILE A 101 -8.29 -19.79 2.14
C ILE A 101 -7.09 -20.46 1.45
N LYS A 102 -5.89 -19.95 1.71
CA LYS A 102 -4.59 -20.47 1.27
C LYS A 102 -4.17 -21.70 2.05
N THR A 103 -4.61 -21.89 3.31
CA THR A 103 -4.42 -23.16 4.04
C THR A 103 -5.68 -23.69 4.75
N LEU A 104 -5.61 -24.94 5.21
CA LEU A 104 -6.66 -25.59 6.02
C LEU A 104 -6.91 -24.92 7.38
N LEU A 105 -6.01 -24.04 7.83
CA LEU A 105 -6.09 -23.39 9.15
C LEU A 105 -6.39 -21.89 9.05
N GLY A 106 -6.65 -21.37 7.85
CA GLY A 106 -6.70 -19.94 7.61
C GLY A 106 -5.38 -19.38 7.11
N GLU A 107 -5.41 -18.10 6.72
CA GLU A 107 -4.53 -17.52 5.69
C GLU A 107 -4.28 -18.47 4.55
#